data_AF-A0A1V5S9D6-F1
#
_entry.id   AF-A0A1V5S9D6-F1
#
_cell.length_a   1.000
_cell.length_b   1.000
_cell.length_c   1.000
_cell.angle_alpha   90.00
_cell.angle_beta   90.00
_cell.angle_gamma   90.00
#
_symmetry.space_group_name_H-M   'P 1'
#
loop_
_entity.id
_entity.type
_entity.pdbx_description
1 polymer ?
#
loop_
_entity_poly.entity_id
_entity_poly.type
_entity_poly.pdbx_seq_one_letter_code
_entity_poly.pdbx_strand_id
1 'polypeptide(L)'
;MSQRMVVVLSGAILFCLLSAGGLQAENYVSDKDESVKKMGVAWNIAEDRMIANYAGVYQPEGLDVYMKRHFDLFTAKLDQLSAEINQLQKKVDSLMGKGTGTGGILSSGQKS
;
A
#
# COMPACT_ATOMS: atom_id res chain seq x y z
N MET A 1 16.57 -70.10 -25.37
CA MET A 1 17.08 -69.12 -24.38
C MET A 1 16.83 -69.68 -22.99
N SER A 2 17.88 -69.82 -22.18
CA SER A 2 17.82 -70.50 -20.88
C SER A 2 16.90 -69.74 -19.90
N GLN A 3 16.03 -70.46 -19.19
CA GLN A 3 15.14 -69.91 -18.15
C GLN A 3 15.87 -69.01 -17.14
N ARG A 4 17.15 -69.28 -16.89
CA ARG A 4 18.00 -68.49 -15.98
C ARG A 4 18.24 -67.06 -16.48
N MET A 5 18.21 -66.84 -17.80
CA MET A 5 18.47 -65.54 -18.40
C MET A 5 17.24 -64.61 -18.35
N VAL A 6 16.03 -65.18 -18.40
CA VAL A 6 14.77 -64.41 -18.32
C VAL A 6 14.48 -63.93 -16.90
N VAL A 7 14.80 -64.75 -15.88
CA VAL A 7 14.61 -64.40 -14.46
C VAL A 7 15.55 -63.26 -14.03
N VAL A 8 16.80 -63.26 -14.51
CA VAL A 8 17.77 -62.18 -14.22
C VAL A 8 17.33 -60.87 -14.89
N LEU A 9 16.83 -60.93 -16.12
CA LEU A 9 16.36 -59.74 -16.83
C LEU A 9 15.10 -59.14 -16.17
N SER A 10 14.18 -60.00 -15.71
CA SER A 10 12.94 -59.58 -15.05
C SER A 10 13.20 -59.02 -13.64
N GLY A 11 14.16 -59.59 -12.89
CA GLY A 11 14.59 -59.08 -11.60
C GLY A 11 15.32 -57.74 -11.67
N ALA A 12 16.16 -57.53 -12.70
CA ALA A 12 16.86 -56.27 -12.91
C ALA A 12 15.91 -55.11 -13.25
N ILE A 13 14.86 -55.36 -14.04
CA ILE A 13 13.85 -54.36 -14.40
C ILE A 13 13.02 -53.95 -13.17
N LEU A 14 12.65 -54.91 -12.31
CA LEU A 14 11.89 -54.63 -11.09
C LEU A 14 12.72 -53.86 -10.05
N PHE A 15 14.02 -54.15 -9.93
CA PHE A 15 14.94 -53.41 -9.05
C PHE A 15 15.12 -51.95 -9.52
N CYS A 16 15.27 -51.72 -10.83
CA CYS A 16 15.36 -50.36 -11.38
C CYS A 16 14.07 -49.54 -11.17
N LEU A 17 12.89 -50.16 -11.27
CA LEU A 17 11.62 -49.48 -11.07
C LEU A 17 11.32 -49.18 -9.59
N LEU A 18 11.72 -50.05 -8.65
CA LEU A 18 11.56 -49.77 -7.22
C LEU A 18 12.58 -48.74 -6.69
N SER A 19 13.78 -48.65 -7.27
CA SER A 19 14.74 -47.58 -6.92
C SER A 19 14.33 -46.19 -7.41
N ALA A 20 13.35 -46.10 -8.33
CA ALA A 20 12.81 -44.83 -8.81
C ALA A 20 11.70 -44.25 -7.91
N GLY A 21 11.25 -44.99 -6.88
CA GLY A 21 10.19 -44.56 -5.95
C GLY A 21 10.68 -43.70 -4.77
N GLY A 22 11.99 -43.51 -4.62
CA GLY A 22 12.56 -42.56 -3.66
C GLY A 22 12.55 -41.14 -4.20
N LEU A 23 11.37 -40.59 -4.55
CA LEU A 23 11.19 -39.15 -4.70
C LEU A 23 11.30 -38.52 -3.30
N GLN A 24 12.54 -38.43 -2.81
CA GLN A 24 12.92 -37.39 -1.88
C GLN A 24 12.48 -36.08 -2.52
N ALA A 25 11.58 -35.35 -1.87
CA ALA A 25 11.35 -33.94 -2.14
C ALA A 25 12.61 -33.16 -1.71
N GLU A 26 13.73 -33.42 -2.37
CA GLU A 26 14.87 -32.51 -2.32
C GLU A 26 14.44 -31.28 -3.10
N ASN A 27 14.33 -30.17 -2.37
CA ASN A 27 14.30 -28.83 -2.93
C ASN A 27 15.60 -28.63 -3.73
N TYR A 28 15.65 -29.15 -4.95
CA TYR A 28 16.67 -28.82 -5.94
C TYR A 28 16.42 -27.39 -6.40
N VAL A 29 16.87 -26.43 -5.59
CA VAL A 29 17.12 -25.08 -6.07
C VAL A 29 18.42 -25.17 -6.86
N SER A 30 18.30 -25.23 -8.18
CA SER A 30 19.45 -25.20 -9.09
C SER A 30 20.09 -23.82 -9.05
N ASP A 31 21.31 -23.72 -8.53
CA ASP A 31 22.12 -22.48 -8.56
C ASP A 31 22.45 -21.99 -9.98
N LYS A 32 22.17 -22.80 -11.00
CA LYS A 32 22.37 -22.44 -12.43
C LYS A 32 21.22 -21.64 -13.04
N ASP A 33 20.20 -21.29 -12.26
CA ASP A 33 19.13 -20.40 -12.71
C ASP A 33 19.55 -18.92 -12.53
N GLU A 34 20.72 -18.55 -13.07
CA GLU A 34 21.25 -17.18 -13.04
C GLU A 34 20.41 -16.19 -13.88
N SER A 35 19.48 -16.70 -14.70
CA SER A 35 18.65 -15.90 -15.60
C SER A 35 17.29 -15.52 -15.02
N VAL A 36 16.84 -16.18 -13.94
CA VAL A 36 15.62 -15.79 -13.24
C VAL A 36 16.01 -15.00 -12.00
N LYS A 37 16.18 -13.68 -12.17
CA LYS A 37 16.10 -12.78 -11.03
C LYS A 37 14.75 -13.03 -10.35
N LYS A 38 14.74 -13.73 -9.21
CA LYS A 38 13.61 -13.73 -8.29
C LYS A 38 13.54 -12.34 -7.65
N MET A 39 13.12 -11.38 -8.46
CA MET A 39 12.68 -10.10 -7.97
C MET A 39 11.47 -10.43 -7.09
N GLY A 40 11.57 -10.20 -5.79
CA GLY A 40 10.37 -10.00 -5.00
C GLY A 40 9.58 -8.92 -5.72
N VAL A 41 8.48 -9.29 -6.36
CA VAL A 41 7.58 -8.30 -6.94
C VAL A 41 7.00 -7.60 -5.72
N ALA A 42 7.54 -6.43 -5.39
CA ALA A 42 6.93 -5.53 -4.43
C ALA A 42 5.60 -5.12 -5.07
N TRP A 43 4.56 -5.91 -4.82
CA TRP A 43 3.23 -5.63 -5.32
C TRP A 43 2.84 -4.26 -4.84
N ASN A 44 2.51 -3.39 -5.79
CA ASN A 44 2.13 -2.05 -5.46
C ASN A 44 0.78 -2.10 -4.74
N ILE A 45 0.79 -1.77 -3.44
CA ILE A 45 -0.40 -1.79 -2.59
C ILE A 45 -1.40 -0.67 -2.91
N ALA A 46 -0.96 0.37 -3.61
CA ALA A 46 -1.78 1.54 -3.98
C ALA A 46 -1.30 2.12 -5.32
N GLU A 47 -2.22 2.35 -6.24
CA GLU A 47 -1.92 2.74 -7.63
C GLU A 47 -1.11 4.04 -7.75
N ASP A 48 -1.30 4.97 -6.83
CA ASP A 48 -0.68 6.29 -6.81
C ASP A 48 0.67 6.36 -6.07
N ARG A 49 1.22 5.21 -5.65
CA ARG A 49 2.58 5.15 -5.11
C ARG A 49 3.60 5.45 -6.21
N MET A 50 4.53 6.33 -5.87
CA MET A 50 5.60 6.69 -6.79
C MET A 50 6.60 5.53 -6.91
N ILE A 51 7.22 5.39 -8.08
CA ILE A 51 8.32 4.44 -8.28
C ILE A 51 9.63 5.15 -7.94
N ALA A 52 10.40 4.57 -7.04
CA ALA A 52 11.70 5.07 -6.62
C ALA A 52 12.80 4.07 -6.98
N ASN A 53 14.00 4.59 -7.28
CA ASN A 53 15.18 3.78 -7.53
C ASN A 53 15.97 3.63 -6.23
N TYR A 54 16.09 2.39 -5.75
CA TYR A 54 16.91 2.04 -4.61
C TYR A 54 18.05 1.15 -5.09
N ALA A 55 19.26 1.71 -5.18
CA ALA A 55 20.46 1.00 -5.60
C ALA A 55 20.32 0.25 -6.94
N GLY A 56 19.65 0.86 -7.93
CA GLY A 56 19.43 0.27 -9.26
C GLY A 56 18.18 -0.59 -9.37
N VAL A 57 17.43 -0.78 -8.27
CA VAL A 57 16.14 -1.48 -8.27
C VAL A 57 15.01 -0.47 -8.27
N TYR A 58 14.16 -0.54 -9.31
CA TYR A 58 12.94 0.26 -9.39
C TYR A 58 11.81 -0.45 -8.64
N GLN A 59 11.33 0.17 -7.58
CA GLN A 59 10.26 -0.38 -6.73
C GLN A 59 9.38 0.74 -6.18
N PRO A 60 8.13 0.43 -5.76
CA PRO A 60 7.26 1.40 -5.11
C PRO A 60 7.91 2.03 -3.87
N GLU A 61 7.63 3.31 -3.66
CA GLU A 61 8.30 4.25 -2.75
C GLU A 61 8.30 3.96 -1.23
N GLY A 62 8.48 2.77 -0.66
CA GLY A 62 8.31 2.62 0.81
C GLY A 62 6.89 2.97 1.35
N LEU A 63 6.47 2.38 2.45
CA LEU A 63 5.13 2.66 3.01
C LEU A 63 5.12 3.95 3.81
N ASP A 64 6.22 4.23 4.51
CA ASP A 64 6.45 5.40 5.35
C ASP A 64 6.38 6.70 4.54
N VAL A 65 7.06 6.76 3.39
CA VAL A 65 7.07 7.95 2.51
C VAL A 65 5.68 8.19 1.94
N TYR A 66 5.05 7.14 1.44
CA TYR A 66 3.68 7.19 0.94
C TYR A 66 2.70 7.71 1.99
N MET A 67 2.68 7.09 3.18
CA MET A 67 1.78 7.49 4.27
C MET A 67 2.05 8.92 4.73
N LYS A 68 3.31 9.35 4.80
CA LYS A 68 3.67 10.72 5.15
C LYS A 68 3.05 11.72 4.16
N ARG A 69 3.17 11.49 2.85
CA ARG A 69 2.57 12.34 1.81
C ARG A 69 1.06 12.48 1.98
N HIS A 70 0.37 11.39 2.31
CA HIS A 70 -1.06 11.42 2.58
C HIS A 70 -1.41 12.18 3.86
N PHE A 71 -0.64 12.00 4.93
CA PHE A 71 -0.87 12.75 6.17
C PHE A 71 -0.60 14.24 5.99
N ASP A 72 0.45 14.63 5.27
CA ASP A 72 0.74 16.03 4.98
C ASP A 72 -0.42 16.67 4.20
N LEU A 73 -0.94 15.98 3.18
CA LEU A 73 -2.09 16.45 2.40
C LEU A 73 -3.38 16.52 3.24
N PHE A 74 -3.59 15.56 4.14
CA PHE A 74 -4.73 15.57 5.05
C PHE A 74 -4.65 16.74 6.03
N THR A 75 -3.49 16.98 6.63
CA THR A 75 -3.24 18.13 7.53
C THR A 75 -3.48 19.45 6.81
N ALA A 76 -2.96 19.62 5.59
CA ALA A 76 -3.17 20.84 4.81
C ALA A 76 -4.66 21.11 4.53
N LYS A 77 -5.45 20.05 4.25
CA LYS A 77 -6.91 20.18 4.09
C LYS A 77 -7.61 20.57 5.38
N LEU A 78 -7.17 20.07 6.53
CA LEU A 78 -7.71 20.47 7.83
C LEU A 78 -7.40 21.94 8.15
N ASP A 79 -6.18 22.39 7.86
CA ASP A 79 -5.78 23.79 8.05
C ASP A 79 -6.62 24.72 7.17
N GLN A 80 -6.84 24.35 5.91
CA GLN A 80 -7.73 25.09 5.01
C GLN A 80 -9.15 25.15 5.55
N LEU A 81 -9.72 24.01 5.97
CA LEU A 81 -11.08 23.96 6.52
C LEU A 81 -11.20 24.83 7.78
N SER A 82 -10.20 24.79 8.67
CA SER A 82 -10.15 25.63 9.87
C SER A 82 -10.12 27.12 9.52
N ALA A 83 -9.34 27.51 8.50
CA ALA A 83 -9.31 28.89 8.02
C ALA A 83 -10.67 29.33 7.46
N GLU A 84 -11.34 28.48 6.68
CA GLU A 84 -12.67 28.75 6.12
C GLU A 84 -13.73 28.90 7.23
N ILE A 85 -13.71 28.04 8.25
CA ILE A 85 -14.59 28.13 9.43
C ILE A 85 -14.35 29.45 10.17
N ASN A 86 -13.10 29.84 10.39
CA ASN A 86 -12.77 31.11 11.04
C ASN A 86 -13.26 32.33 10.25
N GLN A 87 -13.18 32.27 8.91
CA GLN A 87 -13.72 33.33 8.06
C GLN A 87 -15.26 33.37 8.13
N LEU A 88 -15.91 32.21 8.13
CA LEU A 88 -17.36 32.10 8.29
C LEU A 88 -17.81 32.67 9.64
N GLN A 89 -17.12 32.32 10.73
CA GLN A 89 -17.41 32.85 12.07
C GLN A 89 -17.34 34.38 12.08
N LYS A 90 -16.27 34.97 11.53
CA LYS A 90 -16.13 36.44 11.42
C LYS A 90 -17.26 37.09 10.61
N LYS A 91 -17.71 36.44 9.52
CA LYS A 91 -18.84 36.93 8.72
C LYS A 91 -20.14 36.89 9.53
N VAL A 92 -20.38 35.80 10.27
CA VAL A 92 -21.54 35.66 11.16
C VAL A 92 -21.51 36.73 12.26
N ASP A 93 -20.39 36.91 12.94
CA ASP A 93 -20.23 37.93 13.99
C ASP A 93 -20.46 39.34 13.44
N SER A 94 -19.95 39.63 12.24
CA SER A 94 -20.20 40.92 11.57
C SER A 94 -21.67 41.12 11.23
N LEU A 95 -22.40 40.08 10.83
CA LEU A 95 -23.83 40.15 10.54
C LEU A 95 -24.63 40.38 11.83
N MET A 96 -24.31 39.65 12.90
CA MET A 96 -24.96 39.82 14.21
C MET A 96 -24.65 41.18 14.85
N GLY A 97 -23.42 41.67 14.73
CA GLY A 97 -23.02 42.99 15.20
C GLY A 97 -23.68 44.13 14.42
N LYS A 98 -23.91 43.96 13.12
CA LYS A 98 -24.69 44.91 12.32
C LYS A 98 -26.19 44.85 12.63
N GLY A 99 -26.72 43.68 12.99
CA GLY A 99 -28.13 43.49 13.37
C GLY A 99 -28.52 44.09 14.73
N THR A 100 -27.56 44.37 15.61
CA THR A 100 -27.81 44.99 16.94
C THR A 100 -27.61 46.50 16.95
N GLY A 101 -27.01 47.09 15.90
CA GLY A 101 -26.72 48.52 15.79
C GLY A 101 -27.85 49.42 15.30
N THR A 102 -28.96 48.87 14.81
CA THR A 102 -30.11 49.64 14.31
C THR A 102 -31.28 49.77 15.30
N GLY A 103 -31.11 49.33 16.55
CA GLY A 103 -32.13 49.46 17.61
C GLY A 103 -31.87 50.58 18.64
N GLY A 104 -30.72 51.27 18.57
CA GLY A 104 -30.25 52.15 19.64
C GLY A 104 -30.32 53.65 19.38
N ILE A 105 -30.73 54.09 18.19
CA ILE A 105 -30.79 55.53 17.86
C ILE A 105 -32.26 55.92 17.80
N LEU A 106 -32.65 56.89 18.65
CA LEU A 106 -33.96 57.55 18.78
C LEU A 106 -34.96 57.00 19.83
N SER A 107 -34.49 56.73 21.05
CA SER A 107 -35.29 56.98 22.27
C SER A 107 -34.75 58.23 22.97
N SER A 108 -35.11 59.41 22.45
CA SER A 108 -34.97 60.68 23.16
C SER A 108 -36.32 61.38 23.20
N GLY A 109 -37.30 60.71 23.81
CA GLY A 109 -38.55 61.32 24.25
C GLY A 109 -38.50 61.53 25.76
N GLN A 110 -37.64 62.44 26.24
CA GLN A 110 -37.62 62.81 27.64
C GLN A 110 -38.55 64.01 27.85
N LYS A 111 -39.76 63.71 28.31
CA LYS A 111 -40.68 64.66 28.95
C LYS A 111 -40.02 65.24 30.19
N SER A 112 -39.94 66.57 30.29
CA SER A 112 -40.49 67.35 31.40
C SER A 112 -40.47 68.84 31.05
#